data_AF-A0A2K3QIP3-F1
#
_entry.id   AF-A0A2K3QIP3-F1
#
_cell.length_a   1.000
_cell.length_b   1.000
_cell.length_c   1.000
_cell.angle_alpha   90.00
_cell.angle_beta   90.00
_cell.angle_gamma   90.00
#
_symmetry.space_group_name_H-M   'P 1'
#
loop_
_entity.id
_entity.type
_entity.pdbx_description
1 polymer ?
#
loop_
_entity_poly.entity_id
_entity_poly.type
_entity_poly.pdbx_seq_one_letter_code
_entity_poly.pdbx_strand_id
1 'polypeptide(L)'
;MLLKIGRAANVQRRMNQWQRQCGYDIEMLRYYPYLPGGSDASATGQVPRMTPHCRRVERLVHLELAGRGLRASLATCQSCGRDHREWFQVEATRDGIRAVDDVIRRWVERDETTA
;
A
#
# COMPACT_ATOMS: atom_id res chain seq x y z
N MET A 1 -8.47 -6.89 -10.17
CA MET A 1 -7.04 -6.54 -9.98
C MET A 1 -6.67 -6.81 -8.53
N LEU A 2 -5.44 -7.25 -8.28
CA LEU A 2 -4.95 -7.54 -6.93
C LEU A 2 -4.00 -6.43 -6.49
N LEU A 3 -4.25 -5.83 -5.33
CA LEU A 3 -3.43 -4.75 -4.76
C LEU A 3 -2.77 -5.21 -3.47
N LYS A 4 -1.46 -4.98 -3.36
CA LYS A 4 -0.73 -5.10 -2.10
C LYS A 4 -0.61 -3.74 -1.45
N ILE A 5 -1.01 -3.62 -0.19
CA ILE A 5 -0.84 -2.39 0.58
C ILE A 5 0.08 -2.70 1.75
N GLY A 6 1.20 -1.98 1.87
CA GLY A 6 2.08 -2.14 3.01
C GLY A 6 3.06 -0.98 3.19
N ARG A 7 3.75 -0.96 4.32
CA ARG A 7 4.79 0.05 4.61
C ARG A 7 6.20 -0.51 4.37
N ALA A 8 7.12 0.38 4.01
CA ALA A 8 8.56 0.10 4.10
C ALA A 8 9.36 1.40 4.27
N ALA A 9 10.48 1.33 4.99
CA ALA A 9 11.46 2.42 5.03
C ALA A 9 12.30 2.49 3.74
N ASN A 10 12.48 1.36 3.06
CA ASN A 10 13.13 1.27 1.76
C ASN A 10 12.30 0.34 0.87
N VAL A 11 11.51 0.92 -0.01
CA VAL A 11 10.56 0.17 -0.85
C VAL A 11 11.28 -0.70 -1.86
N GLN A 12 12.34 -0.22 -2.51
CA GLN A 12 13.12 -1.04 -3.45
C GLN A 12 13.65 -2.32 -2.79
N ARG A 13 14.24 -2.21 -1.59
CA ARG A 13 14.70 -3.38 -0.82
C ARG A 13 13.53 -4.30 -0.47
N ARG A 14 12.39 -3.75 -0.08
CA ARG A 14 11.19 -4.54 0.27
C ARG A 14 10.63 -5.29 -0.94
N MET A 15 10.60 -4.65 -2.11
CA MET A 15 10.16 -5.27 -3.37
C MET A 15 11.07 -6.44 -3.74
N ASN A 16 12.40 -6.23 -3.70
CA ASN A 16 13.37 -7.31 -3.95
C ASN A 16 13.22 -8.48 -2.96
N GLN A 17 12.94 -8.21 -1.68
CA GLN A 17 12.67 -9.26 -0.70
C GLN A 17 11.40 -10.04 -1.04
N TRP A 18 10.33 -9.37 -1.46
CA TRP A 18 9.07 -10.03 -1.83
C TRP A 18 9.23 -10.91 -3.06
N GLN A 19 9.93 -10.41 -4.08
CA GLN A 19 10.24 -11.19 -5.28
C GLN A 19 11.04 -12.45 -4.91
N ARG A 20 12.06 -12.33 -4.04
CA ARG A 20 12.89 -13.46 -3.62
C ARG A 20 12.19 -14.44 -2.65
N GLN A 21 11.40 -13.94 -1.71
CA GLN A 21 10.78 -14.78 -0.65
C GLN A 21 9.47 -15.42 -1.10
N CYS A 22 8.70 -14.70 -1.91
CA CYS A 22 7.32 -15.07 -2.21
C CYS A 22 7.09 -15.32 -3.71
N GLY A 23 8.08 -15.04 -4.57
CA GLY A 23 7.99 -15.29 -6.02
C GLY A 23 7.04 -14.38 -6.78
N TYR A 24 6.48 -13.35 -6.14
CA TYR A 24 5.59 -12.41 -6.81
C TYR A 24 6.39 -11.40 -7.62
N ASP A 25 5.99 -11.21 -8.88
CA ASP A 25 6.35 -10.04 -9.66
C ASP A 25 5.35 -8.92 -9.33
N ILE A 26 5.83 -7.87 -8.65
CA ILE A 26 4.98 -6.80 -8.12
C ILE A 26 5.45 -5.50 -8.75
N GLU A 27 4.52 -4.76 -9.34
CA GLU A 27 4.76 -3.40 -9.76
C GLU A 27 4.30 -2.42 -8.68
N MET A 28 5.08 -1.37 -8.49
CA MET A 28 4.78 -0.33 -7.53
C MET A 28 3.94 0.78 -8.17
N LEU A 29 2.69 0.89 -7.73
CA LEU A 29 1.76 1.86 -8.31
C LEU A 29 1.93 3.27 -7.74
N ARG A 30 1.96 3.43 -6.40
CA ARG A 30 2.00 4.74 -5.73
C ARG A 30 2.65 4.66 -4.35
N TYR A 31 3.21 5.78 -3.91
CA TYR A 31 3.62 6.03 -2.53
C TYR A 31 2.68 7.02 -1.84
N TYR A 32 2.59 6.91 -0.52
CA TYR A 32 1.87 7.85 0.32
C TYR A 32 2.78 8.34 1.46
N PRO A 33 2.67 9.61 1.88
CA PRO A 33 1.75 10.65 1.38
C PRO A 33 2.03 11.04 -0.09
N TYR A 34 0.98 11.15 -0.91
CA TYR A 34 1.11 11.54 -2.31
C TYR A 34 1.10 13.06 -2.44
N LEU A 35 2.16 13.63 -3.02
CA LEU A 35 2.26 15.06 -3.30
C LEU A 35 1.81 15.32 -4.75
N PRO A 36 0.66 16.00 -4.98
CA PRO A 36 0.27 16.41 -6.33
C PRO A 36 1.30 17.41 -6.88
N GLY A 37 1.87 17.12 -8.05
CA GLY A 37 3.01 17.83 -8.64
C GLY A 37 4.34 17.07 -8.58
N GLY A 38 4.39 15.95 -7.84
CA GLY A 38 5.58 15.09 -7.70
C GLY A 38 5.68 13.97 -8.74
N SER A 39 5.09 14.13 -9.95
CA SER A 39 5.34 13.19 -11.07
C SER A 39 6.82 13.11 -11.44
N ASP A 40 7.61 14.10 -11.02
CA ASP A 40 9.07 14.06 -10.97
C ASP A 40 9.55 14.29 -9.53
N ALA A 41 9.50 13.25 -8.68
CA ALA A 41 10.24 13.26 -7.42
C ALA A 41 11.74 13.56 -7.63
N SER A 42 12.26 13.26 -8.83
CA SER A 42 13.60 13.60 -9.29
C SER A 42 13.81 15.09 -9.63
N ALA A 43 12.75 15.83 -10.02
CA ALA A 43 12.88 17.26 -10.38
C ALA A 43 12.71 18.20 -9.18
N THR A 44 12.05 17.76 -8.11
CA THR A 44 11.83 18.57 -6.90
C THR A 44 12.75 18.21 -5.73
N GLY A 45 13.50 17.10 -5.82
CA GLY A 45 14.39 16.63 -4.76
C GLY A 45 13.66 16.23 -3.46
N GLN A 46 12.32 16.18 -3.46
CA GLN A 46 11.54 15.82 -2.30
C GLN A 46 11.52 14.31 -2.13
N VAL A 47 12.27 13.84 -1.14
CA VAL A 47 12.20 12.47 -0.66
C VAL A 47 10.79 12.24 -0.08
N PRO A 48 10.06 11.20 -0.51
CA PRO A 48 8.78 10.85 0.11
C PRO A 48 8.96 10.67 1.62
N ARG A 49 8.32 11.52 2.42
CA ARG A 49 8.41 11.42 3.87
C ARG A 49 7.63 10.21 4.38
N MET A 50 8.12 9.61 5.46
CA MET A 50 7.36 8.57 6.16
C MET A 50 6.25 9.21 7.01
N THR A 51 5.07 8.62 6.97
CA THR A 51 3.98 8.95 7.90
C THR A 51 4.42 8.68 9.35
N PRO A 52 4.28 9.64 10.28
CA PRO A 52 4.74 9.50 11.67
C PRO A 52 4.30 8.20 12.34
N HIS A 53 3.01 7.86 12.21
CA HIS A 53 2.47 6.61 12.75
C HIS A 53 2.16 5.59 11.65
N CYS A 54 3.10 5.37 10.71
CA CYS A 54 2.93 4.48 9.56
C CYS A 54 2.36 3.09 9.90
N ARG A 55 2.71 2.50 11.05
CA ARG A 55 2.19 1.19 11.49
C ARG A 55 0.69 1.26 11.81
N ARG A 56 0.26 2.32 12.48
CA ARG A 56 -1.14 2.56 12.84
C ARG A 56 -1.95 2.85 11.60
N VAL A 57 -1.46 3.73 10.72
CA VAL A 57 -2.11 4.08 9.45
C VAL A 57 -2.31 2.86 8.57
N GLU A 58 -1.25 2.07 8.35
CA GLU A 58 -1.34 0.81 7.58
C GLU A 58 -2.40 -0.13 8.16
N ARG A 59 -2.38 -0.32 9.50
CA ARG A 59 -3.35 -1.19 10.17
C ARG A 59 -4.79 -0.72 9.98
N LEU A 60 -5.03 0.60 10.06
CA LEU A 60 -6.36 1.20 9.90
C LEU A 60 -6.85 1.09 8.45
N VAL A 61 -5.99 1.36 7.48
CA VAL A 61 -6.29 1.12 6.06
C VAL A 61 -6.65 -0.35 5.81
N HIS A 62 -5.86 -1.28 6.36
CA HIS A 62 -6.14 -2.71 6.21
C HIS A 62 -7.44 -3.16 6.86
N LEU A 63 -7.81 -2.58 7.99
CA LEU A 63 -9.06 -2.88 8.68
C LEU A 63 -10.24 -2.36 7.86
N GLU A 64 -10.15 -1.12 7.38
CA GLU A 64 -11.25 -0.51 6.64
C GLU A 64 -11.52 -1.22 5.31
N LEU A 65 -10.49 -1.46 4.50
CA LEU A 65 -10.66 -2.14 3.21
C LEU A 65 -11.20 -3.57 3.39
N ALA A 66 -10.83 -4.23 4.48
CA ALA A 66 -11.37 -5.55 4.79
C ALA A 66 -12.80 -5.52 5.32
N GLY A 67 -13.16 -4.49 6.11
CA GLY A 67 -14.54 -4.23 6.51
C GLY A 67 -15.46 -3.96 5.30
N ARG A 68 -14.88 -3.46 4.20
CA ARG A 68 -15.56 -3.33 2.89
C ARG A 68 -15.58 -4.63 2.07
N GLY A 69 -15.07 -5.74 2.60
CA GLY A 69 -15.02 -7.03 1.91
C GLY A 69 -13.95 -7.15 0.82
N LEU A 70 -13.04 -6.17 0.71
CA LEU A 70 -12.02 -6.16 -0.36
C LEU A 70 -10.80 -7.03 -0.03
N ARG A 71 -10.72 -7.65 1.15
CA ARG A 71 -9.58 -8.51 1.50
C ARG A 71 -9.57 -9.72 0.56
N ALA A 72 -8.44 -9.93 -0.11
CA ALA A 72 -8.29 -11.07 -1.00
C ALA A 72 -8.22 -12.37 -0.19
N SER A 73 -9.04 -13.35 -0.58
CA SER A 73 -8.98 -14.72 -0.05
C SER A 73 -7.99 -15.53 -0.87
N LEU A 74 -6.70 -15.34 -0.61
CA LEU A 74 -5.62 -16.10 -1.24
C LEU A 74 -5.27 -17.32 -0.38
N ALA A 75 -4.89 -18.42 -1.03
CA ALA A 75 -4.29 -19.56 -0.35
C ALA A 75 -2.97 -19.16 0.33
N THR A 76 -2.53 -19.94 1.31
CA THR A 76 -1.22 -19.80 1.94
C THR A 76 -0.12 -19.76 0.88
N CYS A 77 0.80 -18.81 1.02
CA CYS A 77 1.88 -18.64 0.04
C CYS A 77 2.75 -19.89 0.00
N GLN A 78 2.87 -20.51 -1.18
CA GLN A 78 3.65 -21.75 -1.34
C GLN A 78 5.15 -21.54 -1.14
N SER A 79 5.68 -20.35 -1.40
CA SER A 79 7.11 -20.06 -1.27
C SER A 79 7.53 -19.75 0.17
N CYS A 80 6.72 -19.00 0.94
CA CYS A 80 7.09 -18.55 2.29
C CYS A 80 6.28 -19.20 3.41
N GLY A 81 5.26 -20.00 3.09
CA GLY A 81 4.43 -20.74 4.04
C GLY A 81 3.51 -19.88 4.92
N ARG A 82 3.32 -18.59 4.59
CA ARG A 82 2.52 -17.66 5.40
C ARG A 82 1.29 -17.14 4.65
N ASP A 83 0.28 -16.77 5.42
CA ASP A 83 -0.93 -16.12 4.90
C ASP A 83 -0.71 -14.61 4.75
N HIS A 84 -0.81 -14.13 3.52
CA HIS A 84 -0.60 -12.72 3.21
C HIS A 84 -1.92 -11.93 3.32
N ARG A 85 -2.17 -11.34 4.49
CA ARG A 85 -3.39 -10.54 4.78
C ARG A 85 -3.38 -9.12 4.19
N GLU A 86 -2.29 -8.77 3.52
CA GLU A 86 -1.98 -7.44 2.97
C GLU A 86 -2.46 -7.29 1.51
N TRP A 87 -3.12 -8.31 0.96
CA TRP A 87 -3.66 -8.31 -0.39
C TRP A 87 -5.15 -7.99 -0.41
N PHE A 88 -5.55 -7.20 -1.40
CA PHE A 88 -6.91 -6.74 -1.60
C PHE A 88 -7.32 -6.98 -3.05
N GLN A 89 -8.48 -7.59 -3.23
CA GLN A 89 -9.09 -7.80 -4.54
C GLN A 89 -10.00 -6.61 -4.83
N VAL A 90 -9.73 -5.91 -5.93
CA VAL A 90 -10.51 -4.74 -6.36
C VAL A 90 -10.93 -4.87 -7.80
N GLU A 91 -12.02 -4.21 -8.16
CA GLU A 91 -12.41 -4.06 -9.56
C GLU A 91 -11.31 -3.32 -10.33
N ALA A 92 -10.98 -3.78 -11.53
CA ALA A 92 -9.99 -3.15 -12.40
C ALA A 92 -10.58 -1.91 -13.12
N THR A 93 -11.32 -1.09 -12.38
CA THR A 93 -12.00 0.12 -12.85
C THR A 93 -11.38 1.34 -12.19
N ARG A 94 -11.52 2.52 -12.83
CA ARG A 94 -11.01 3.77 -12.25
C ARG A 94 -11.64 4.04 -10.88
N ASP A 95 -12.93 3.73 -10.74
CA ASP A 95 -13.66 3.93 -9.49
C ASP A 95 -13.21 2.94 -8.39
N GLY A 96 -12.96 1.68 -8.75
CA GLY A 96 -12.41 0.70 -7.81
C GLY A 96 -11.03 1.11 -7.26
N ILE A 97 -10.17 1.62 -8.14
CA ILE A 97 -8.85 2.13 -7.74
C ILE A 97 -8.99 3.40 -6.89
N ARG A 98 -9.86 4.33 -7.30
CA ARG A 98 -10.11 5.59 -6.58
C ARG A 98 -10.64 5.33 -5.16
N ALA A 99 -11.56 4.37 -5.01
CA ALA A 99 -12.09 4.01 -3.70
C ALA A 99 -11.01 3.54 -2.72
N VAL A 100 -9.97 2.84 -3.20
CA VAL A 100 -8.81 2.46 -2.38
C VAL A 100 -7.91 3.66 -2.09
N ASP A 101 -7.61 4.48 -3.12
CA ASP A 101 -6.80 5.70 -2.99
C ASP A 101 -7.38 6.62 -1.91
N ASP A 102 -8.69 6.88 -1.95
CA ASP A 102 -9.42 7.74 -1.00
C ASP A 102 -9.34 7.22 0.44
N VAL A 103 -9.35 5.89 0.65
CA VAL A 103 -9.18 5.30 1.98
C VAL A 103 -7.77 5.56 2.50
N ILE A 104 -6.76 5.33 1.67
CA ILE A 104 -5.36 5.54 2.07
C ILE A 104 -5.11 7.00 2.40
N ARG A 105 -5.51 7.92 1.51
CA ARG A 105 -5.36 9.36 1.70
C ARG A 105 -5.98 9.84 3.00
N ARG A 106 -7.23 9.49 3.25
CA ARG A 106 -7.94 9.92 4.45
C ARG A 106 -7.24 9.49 5.74
N TRP A 107 -6.70 8.28 5.80
CA TRP A 107 -5.96 7.82 6.99
C TRP A 107 -4.60 8.48 7.15
N VAL A 108 -3.92 8.77 6.05
CA VAL A 108 -2.66 9.52 6.06
C VAL A 108 -2.89 10.97 6.50
N GLU A 109 -3.87 11.66 5.93
CA GLU A 109 -4.24 13.04 6.30
C GLU A 109 -4.68 13.16 7.77
N ARG A 110 -5.46 12.18 8.26
CA ARG A 110 -5.83 12.13 9.68
C ARG A 110 -4.62 11.95 10.59
N ASP A 111 -3.63 11.14 10.20
CA ASP A 111 -2.40 10.99 10.98
C ASP A 111 -1.65 12.31 11.08
N GLU A 112 -1.59 13.07 9.98
CA GLU A 112 -0.89 14.36 9.92
C GLU A 112 -1.59 15.46 10.71
N THR A 113 -2.92 15.42 10.80
CA THR A 113 -3.70 16.39 11.57
C THR A 113 -3.73 16.08 13.07
N THR A 114 -3.40 14.84 13.46
CA THR A 114 -3.44 14.37 14.86
C THR A 114 -2.06 14.15 15.48
N ALA A 115 -0.98 14.41 14.72
CA ALA A 115 0.40 14.37 15.17
C ALA A 115 0.85 15.74 15.71
#